data_AF-A0A3R8PME9-F1
#
_entry.id   AF-A0A3R8PME9-F1
#
_cell.length_a   1.000
_cell.length_b   1.000
_cell.length_c   1.000
_cell.angle_alpha   90.00
_cell.angle_beta   90.00
_cell.angle_gamma   90.00
#
_symmetry.space_group_name_H-M   'P 1'
#
loop_
_entity.id
_entity.type
_entity.pdbx_description
1 polymer ?
#
loop_
_entity_poly.entity_id
_entity_poly.type
_entity_poly.pdbx_seq_one_letter_code
_entity_poly.pdbx_strand_id
1 'polypeptide(L)'
;MTAAPGDSAGGRAAGHPDSDGLPPANEIIGGRAMHPNARRATVVNCPFCASENLFPDAETDNAWQCRDCCRVFSVKLHGYLPRGVTG
;
A
#
# COMPACT_ATOMS: atom_id res chain seq x y z
N MET A 1 -42.14 5.84 -12.55
CA MET A 1 -41.14 5.37 -11.55
C MET A 1 -39.78 5.61 -12.18
N THR A 2 -39.19 6.78 -11.95
CA THR A 2 -37.87 7.13 -12.51
C THR A 2 -36.83 6.93 -11.43
N ALA A 3 -35.73 6.25 -11.74
CA ALA A 3 -34.67 5.94 -10.79
C ALA A 3 -33.91 7.21 -10.36
N ALA A 4 -33.55 7.27 -9.08
CA ALA A 4 -32.74 8.35 -8.51
C ALA A 4 -31.24 8.14 -8.83
N PRO A 5 -30.45 9.21 -9.01
CA PRO A 5 -29.00 9.15 -9.11
C PRO A 5 -28.34 9.26 -7.71
N GLY A 6 -27.38 8.40 -7.45
CA GLY A 6 -26.59 8.30 -6.21
C GLY A 6 -26.17 6.82 -6.07
N ASP A 7 -24.92 6.43 -5.98
CA ASP A 7 -23.85 7.01 -5.18
C ASP A 7 -22.58 7.20 -6.01
N SER A 8 -22.14 8.46 -6.14
CA SER A 8 -20.71 8.73 -6.24
C SER A 8 -20.09 8.12 -4.99
N ALA A 9 -19.21 7.12 -5.16
CA ALA A 9 -18.37 6.58 -4.11
C ALA A 9 -17.42 7.68 -3.61
N GLY A 10 -17.97 8.62 -2.86
CA GLY A 10 -17.28 9.61 -2.07
C GLY A 10 -16.77 8.96 -0.80
N GLY A 11 -15.92 7.94 -0.95
CA GLY A 11 -14.97 7.61 0.09
C GLY A 11 -14.06 8.82 0.21
N ARG A 12 -14.28 9.65 1.23
CA ARG A 12 -13.44 10.80 1.55
C ARG A 12 -12.00 10.30 1.49
N ALA A 13 -11.18 10.87 0.61
CA ALA A 13 -9.74 10.65 0.60
C ALA A 13 -9.21 11.16 1.95
N ALA A 14 -9.33 10.32 2.99
CA ALA A 14 -8.48 10.42 4.15
C ALA A 14 -7.07 10.42 3.57
N GLY A 15 -6.28 11.45 3.88
CA GLY A 15 -4.97 11.66 3.29
C GLY A 15 -4.20 10.35 3.23
N HIS A 16 -3.56 10.11 2.09
CA HIS A 16 -2.85 8.88 1.85
C HIS A 16 -1.89 8.58 3.01
N PRO A 17 -2.03 7.46 3.74
CA PRO A 17 -1.22 7.21 4.93
C PRO A 17 0.29 7.12 4.63
N ASP A 18 0.64 7.03 3.34
CA ASP A 18 1.99 6.91 2.82
C ASP A 18 2.54 8.16 2.11
N SER A 19 1.91 9.34 2.25
CA SER A 19 2.42 10.57 1.60
C SER A 19 3.76 11.01 2.19
N ASP A 20 4.86 10.77 1.47
CA ASP A 20 6.22 11.21 1.84
C ASP A 20 6.79 12.25 0.86
N GLY A 21 5.93 12.90 0.09
CA GLY A 21 6.30 13.99 -0.83
C GLY A 21 6.99 13.53 -2.12
N LEU A 22 7.16 12.22 -2.31
CA LEU A 22 7.59 11.64 -3.58
C LEU A 22 6.37 11.44 -4.51
N PRO A 23 6.59 11.45 -5.85
CA PRO A 23 5.54 11.07 -6.77
C PRO A 23 5.11 9.61 -6.54
N PRO A 24 3.82 9.30 -6.78
CA PRO A 24 3.26 7.98 -6.54
C PRO A 24 3.90 6.94 -7.46
N ALA A 25 4.56 5.95 -6.86
CA ALA A 25 5.38 4.97 -7.58
C ALA A 25 4.54 3.99 -8.42
N ASN A 26 3.29 3.74 -8.02
CA ASN A 26 2.28 3.01 -8.79
C ASN A 26 1.87 3.70 -10.11
N GLU A 27 2.05 5.01 -10.26
CA GLU A 27 1.74 5.74 -11.51
C GLU A 27 2.90 5.72 -12.51
N ILE A 28 4.12 5.38 -12.07
CA ILE A 28 5.36 5.44 -12.88
C ILE A 28 5.64 4.07 -13.57
N ILE A 29 4.65 3.19 -13.69
CA ILE A 29 4.77 1.86 -14.34
C ILE A 29 4.83 2.00 -15.88
N GLY A 30 5.78 2.78 -16.37
CA GLY A 30 6.17 2.84 -17.77
C GLY A 30 7.24 1.79 -18.07
N GLY A 31 6.83 0.55 -18.32
CA GLY A 31 7.54 -0.46 -19.15
C GLY A 31 9.02 -0.83 -18.88
N ARG A 32 9.70 -0.28 -17.86
CA ARG A 32 11.12 -0.54 -17.55
C ARG A 32 11.43 -0.87 -16.09
N ALA A 33 10.44 -0.85 -15.20
CA ALA A 33 10.60 -1.29 -13.84
C ALA A 33 10.40 -2.82 -13.75
N MET A 34 11.45 -3.56 -13.41
CA MET A 34 11.42 -5.01 -13.18
C MET A 34 10.47 -5.40 -12.02
N HIS A 35 10.04 -4.44 -11.18
CA HIS A 35 9.11 -4.65 -10.07
C HIS A 35 8.10 -3.49 -9.97
N PRO A 36 6.79 -3.76 -9.75
CA PRO A 36 5.72 -2.76 -9.85
C PRO A 36 5.72 -1.66 -8.77
N ASN A 37 6.60 -1.74 -7.76
CA ASN A 37 6.93 -0.62 -6.87
C ASN A 37 8.19 -0.98 -6.05
N ALA A 38 9.34 -0.36 -6.35
CA ALA A 38 10.59 -0.65 -5.63
C ALA A 38 10.62 -0.13 -4.18
N ARG A 39 9.69 0.77 -3.80
CA ARG A 39 9.61 1.37 -2.46
C ARG A 39 8.76 0.53 -1.50
N ARG A 40 7.94 -0.39 -2.01
CA ARG A 40 7.08 -1.27 -1.21
C ARG A 40 7.90 -2.38 -0.58
N ALA A 41 7.91 -2.47 0.74
CA ALA A 41 8.45 -3.64 1.41
C ALA A 41 7.56 -4.86 1.14
N THR A 42 8.19 -6.01 0.85
CA THR A 42 7.47 -7.26 0.63
C THR A 42 7.06 -7.88 1.96
N VAL A 43 5.83 -8.37 2.05
CA VAL A 43 5.31 -9.18 3.16
C VAL A 43 4.70 -10.47 2.61
N VAL A 44 4.79 -11.54 3.41
CA VAL A 44 4.31 -12.87 3.02
C VAL A 44 3.07 -13.31 3.80
N ASN A 45 2.79 -12.73 4.98
CA ASN A 45 1.61 -13.04 5.78
C ASN A 45 0.90 -11.76 6.25
N CYS A 46 -0.44 -11.79 6.28
CA CYS A 46 -1.25 -10.72 6.84
C CYS A 46 -0.99 -10.60 8.35
N PRO A 47 -0.65 -9.41 8.89
CA PRO A 47 -0.40 -9.24 10.32
C PRO A 47 -1.67 -9.42 11.19
N PHE A 48 -2.86 -9.47 10.58
CA PHE A 48 -4.13 -9.57 11.30
C PHE A 48 -4.75 -10.97 11.28
N CYS A 49 -4.57 -11.76 10.22
CA CYS A 49 -5.17 -13.09 10.10
C CYS A 49 -4.19 -14.20 9.68
N ALA A 50 -2.90 -13.90 9.54
CA ALA A 50 -1.83 -14.81 9.11
C ALA A 50 -1.94 -15.37 7.68
N SER A 51 -3.00 -15.03 6.92
CA SER A 51 -3.16 -15.46 5.53
C SER A 51 -2.07 -14.94 4.59
N GLU A 52 -1.72 -15.74 3.58
CA GLU A 52 -0.81 -15.41 2.49
C GLU A 52 -1.53 -14.80 1.27
N ASN A 53 -2.88 -14.68 1.31
CA ASN A 53 -3.72 -14.13 0.25
C ASN A 53 -3.61 -12.59 0.17
N LEU A 54 -2.40 -12.12 -0.14
CA LEU A 54 -1.98 -10.71 -0.13
C LEU A 54 -1.73 -10.19 -1.54
N PHE A 55 -2.24 -8.98 -1.83
CA PHE A 55 -2.04 -8.30 -3.10
C PHE A 55 -1.54 -6.86 -2.87
N PRO A 56 -0.66 -6.34 -3.74
CA PRO A 56 -0.29 -4.92 -3.70
C PRO A 56 -1.52 -4.04 -3.90
N ASP A 57 -1.64 -2.99 -3.08
CA ASP A 57 -2.67 -1.98 -3.29
C ASP A 57 -2.34 -1.09 -4.50
N ALA A 58 -3.36 -0.84 -5.33
CA ALA A 58 -3.21 -0.09 -6.58
C ALA A 58 -3.18 1.42 -6.37
N GLU A 59 -3.80 1.94 -5.31
CA GLU A 59 -3.86 3.37 -5.00
C GLU A 59 -2.68 3.80 -4.13
N THR A 60 -2.17 2.88 -3.30
CA THR A 60 -1.20 3.16 -2.24
C THR A 60 0.15 2.50 -2.44
N ASP A 61 1.19 3.32 -2.49
CA ASP A 61 2.56 2.90 -2.75
C ASP A 61 3.06 1.81 -1.80
N ASN A 62 2.79 1.90 -0.50
CA ASN A 62 3.32 0.93 0.46
C ASN A 62 2.26 -0.07 0.95
N ALA A 63 1.01 -0.01 0.46
CA ALA A 63 -0.08 -0.81 1.02
C ALA A 63 -0.28 -2.20 0.42
N TRP A 64 -0.86 -3.07 1.22
CA TRP A 64 -1.20 -4.44 0.89
C TRP A 64 -2.65 -4.67 1.26
N GLN A 65 -3.38 -5.34 0.38
CA GLN A 65 -4.73 -5.80 0.61
C GLN A 65 -4.71 -7.29 0.95
N CYS A 66 -5.30 -7.68 2.08
CA CYS A 66 -5.57 -9.09 2.37
C CYS A 66 -6.99 -9.45 1.93
N ARG A 67 -7.12 -10.41 1.01
CA ARG A 67 -8.43 -10.80 0.46
C ARG A 67 -9.24 -11.71 1.37
N ASP A 68 -8.63 -12.31 2.38
CA ASP A 68 -9.33 -13.17 3.34
C ASP A 68 -9.99 -12.38 4.48
N CYS A 69 -9.33 -11.34 4.98
CA CYS A 69 -9.84 -10.53 6.09
C CYS A 69 -10.23 -9.10 5.69
N CYS A 70 -10.19 -8.78 4.40
CA CYS A 70 -10.60 -7.50 3.80
C CYS A 70 -9.95 -6.26 4.43
N ARG A 71 -8.68 -6.34 4.87
CA ARG A 71 -7.94 -5.21 5.44
C ARG A 71 -6.90 -4.71 4.46
N VAL A 72 -6.71 -3.39 4.46
CA VAL A 72 -5.65 -2.68 3.74
C VAL A 72 -4.68 -2.10 4.77
N PHE A 73 -3.38 -2.31 4.58
CA PHE A 73 -2.34 -1.84 5.52
C PHE A 73 -1.04 -1.52 4.79
N SER A 74 -0.27 -0.55 5.30
CA SER A 74 1.01 -0.14 4.72
C SER A 74 2.22 -0.76 5.40
N VAL A 75 3.25 -1.10 4.62
CA VAL A 75 4.53 -1.63 5.12
C VAL A 75 5.67 -0.80 4.57
N LYS A 76 6.41 -0.12 5.45
CA LYS A 76 7.48 0.82 5.10
C LYS A 76 8.76 0.52 5.88
N LEU A 77 9.90 0.52 5.17
CA LEU A 77 11.21 0.52 5.81
C LEU A 77 11.57 1.95 6.24
N HIS A 78 11.81 2.16 7.53
CA HIS A 78 12.21 3.46 8.08
C HIS A 78 13.74 3.65 8.24
N GLY A 79 14.53 2.63 7.89
CA GLY A 79 15.98 2.61 8.05
C GLY A 79 16.44 1.66 9.17
N TYR A 80 17.69 1.82 9.60
CA TYR A 80 18.30 1.00 10.65
C TYR A 80 18.32 1.75 11.99
N LEU A 81 18.09 1.03 13.08
CA LEU A 81 18.35 1.57 14.42
C LEU A 81 19.87 1.76 14.63
N PRO A 82 20.29 2.74 15.45
CA PRO A 82 21.69 2.88 15.83
C PRO A 82 22.20 1.58 16.46
N ARG A 83 23.20 0.95 15.84
CA ARG A 83 23.93 -0.18 16.43
C ARG A 83 25.15 0.42 17.09
N GLY A 84 25.18 0.48 18.42
CA GLY A 84 26.30 0.99 19.21
C GLY A 84 27.57 0.13 19.13
N VAL A 85 27.93 -0.34 17.93
CA VAL A 85 29.18 -1.05 17.67
C VAL A 85 30.28 -0.01 17.67
N THR A 86 30.90 0.18 18.83
CA THR A 86 32.20 0.84 18.95
C THR A 86 33.27 -0.15 18.50
N GLY A 87 33.98 0.19 17.44
CA GLY A 87 35.21 -0.50 17.03
C GLY A 87 36.40 -0.14 17.93
#